data_AF-A0AAD7K7P9-F1
#
_entry.id   AF-A0AAD7K7P9-F1
#
_cell.length_a   1.000
_cell.length_b   1.000
_cell.length_c   1.000
_cell.angle_alpha   90.00
_cell.angle_beta   90.00
_cell.angle_gamma   90.00
#
_symmetry.space_group_name_H-M   'P 1'
#
loop_
_entity.id
_entity.type
_entity.pdbx_description
1 polymer ?
#
loop_
_entity_poly.entity_id
_entity_poly.type
_entity_poly.pdbx_seq_one_letter_code
_entity_poly.pdbx_strand_id
1 'polypeptide(L)'
;MQLLFAIPFLCAALGLVRAEDNRLPYLIPTGDTMDVFTADFDAACSTWGPAIAQGLFFSEAFVEPGDFQGKHADIEALIFCDWKNVTGPITSQSQITTFTVEVAAYLGATPA
;
A
#
# COMPACT_ATOMS: atom_id res chain seq x y z
N MET A 1 21.93 -13.74 -58.30
CA MET A 1 22.24 -12.33 -58.01
C MET A 1 21.18 -11.81 -57.05
N GLN A 2 21.60 -11.57 -55.80
CA GLN A 2 20.95 -10.85 -54.69
C GLN A 2 19.54 -11.26 -54.23
N LEU A 3 19.49 -12.10 -53.18
CA LEU A 3 18.40 -12.11 -52.19
C LEU A 3 18.54 -10.85 -51.31
N LEU A 4 17.53 -9.99 -51.30
CA LEU A 4 17.38 -8.92 -50.32
C LEU A 4 16.70 -9.49 -49.06
N PHE A 5 17.48 -9.70 -48.01
CA PHE A 5 17.00 -9.92 -46.65
C PHE A 5 16.47 -8.59 -46.08
N ALA A 6 15.16 -8.45 -45.94
CA ALA A 6 14.57 -7.40 -45.14
C ALA A 6 14.55 -7.85 -43.67
N ILE A 7 15.40 -7.25 -42.85
CA ILE A 7 15.44 -7.45 -41.39
C ILE A 7 14.27 -6.66 -40.79
N PRO A 8 13.28 -7.30 -40.12
CA PRO A 8 12.28 -6.54 -39.39
C PRO A 8 12.91 -5.98 -38.10
N PHE A 9 13.03 -4.65 -38.02
CA PHE A 9 13.29 -3.92 -36.78
C PHE A 9 12.10 -4.11 -35.83
N LEU A 10 12.17 -5.12 -34.97
CA LEU A 10 11.24 -5.29 -33.85
C LEU A 10 11.67 -4.33 -32.73
N CYS A 11 11.12 -3.12 -32.74
CA CYS A 11 11.29 -2.16 -31.65
C CYS A 11 10.46 -2.65 -30.45
N ALA A 12 11.05 -3.45 -29.58
CA ALA A 12 10.45 -3.84 -28.32
C ALA A 12 10.45 -2.63 -27.38
N ALA A 13 9.34 -1.88 -27.36
CA ALA A 13 9.08 -0.90 -26.32
C ALA A 13 8.90 -1.65 -24.99
N LEU A 14 9.96 -1.74 -24.21
CA LEU A 14 9.91 -2.19 -22.83
C LEU A 14 9.15 -1.13 -22.03
N GLY A 15 7.84 -1.32 -21.89
CA GLY A 15 7.08 -0.60 -20.88
C GLY A 15 7.62 -0.98 -19.52
N LEU A 16 8.26 -0.04 -18.84
CA LEU A 16 8.67 -0.19 -17.45
C LEU A 16 7.41 -0.27 -16.59
N VAL A 17 6.89 -1.46 -16.34
CA VAL A 17 5.93 -1.69 -15.27
C VAL A 17 6.70 -1.52 -13.96
N ARG A 18 6.47 -0.42 -13.24
CA ARG A 18 6.92 -0.27 -11.86
C ARG A 18 5.78 -0.73 -10.96
N ALA A 19 6.04 -1.77 -10.17
CA ALA A 19 5.25 -2.03 -8.98
C ALA A 19 5.69 -1.01 -7.93
N GLU A 20 4.77 -0.14 -7.52
CA GLU A 20 5.00 0.75 -6.38
C GLU A 20 4.70 -0.03 -5.09
N ASP A 21 5.65 -0.03 -4.16
CA ASP A 21 5.48 -0.59 -2.82
C ASP A 21 5.20 0.56 -1.86
N ASN A 22 3.94 0.69 -1.45
CA ASN A 22 3.46 1.75 -0.55
C ASN A 22 3.47 1.35 0.92
N ARG A 23 4.00 0.15 1.24
CA ARG A 23 4.13 -0.32 2.62
C ARG A 23 5.14 0.53 3.38
N LEU A 24 4.78 0.96 4.57
CA LEU A 24 5.64 1.74 5.46
C LEU A 24 5.97 0.93 6.73
N PRO A 25 7.23 0.93 7.20
CA PRO A 25 7.62 0.23 8.43
C PRO A 25 7.24 1.06 9.67
N TYR A 26 6.52 0.44 10.59
CA TYR A 26 6.05 1.05 11.84
C TYR A 26 6.28 0.13 13.04
N LEU A 27 6.52 0.75 14.19
CA LEU A 27 6.45 0.14 15.50
C LEU A 27 5.01 0.18 16.01
N ILE A 28 4.48 -0.96 16.42
CA ILE A 28 3.16 -1.05 17.04
C ILE A 28 3.17 -0.44 18.45
N PRO A 29 2.02 0.02 18.98
CA PRO A 29 1.95 0.60 20.31
C PRO A 29 2.44 -0.35 21.41
N THR A 30 3.15 0.18 22.40
CA THR A 30 3.62 -0.63 23.53
C THR A 30 2.44 -1.21 24.30
N GLY A 31 2.41 -2.53 24.41
CA GLY A 31 1.35 -3.26 25.13
C GLY A 31 0.33 -3.93 24.22
N ASP A 32 0.33 -3.60 22.93
CA ASP A 32 -0.48 -4.30 21.94
C ASP A 32 0.23 -5.56 21.44
N THR A 33 -0.55 -6.55 21.04
CA THR A 33 -0.06 -7.67 20.24
C THR A 33 -0.27 -7.36 18.77
N MET A 34 0.52 -8.01 17.91
CA MET A 34 0.39 -7.84 16.46
C MET A 34 -1.03 -8.17 15.95
N ASP A 35 -1.70 -9.16 16.53
CA ASP A 35 -3.07 -9.53 16.18
C ASP A 35 -4.08 -8.41 16.52
N VAL A 36 -3.91 -7.77 17.69
CA VAL A 36 -4.75 -6.65 18.11
C VAL A 36 -4.51 -5.45 17.21
N PHE A 37 -3.24 -5.09 16.98
CA PHE A 37 -2.88 -3.99 16.11
C PHE A 37 -3.39 -4.19 14.68
N THR A 38 -3.31 -5.41 14.14
CA THR A 38 -3.83 -5.72 12.80
C THR A 38 -5.34 -5.49 12.71
N ALA A 39 -6.10 -5.99 13.69
CA ALA A 39 -7.55 -5.80 13.71
C ALA A 39 -7.95 -4.32 13.86
N ASP A 40 -7.26 -3.58 14.72
CA ASP A 40 -7.50 -2.16 14.95
C ASP A 40 -7.11 -1.31 13.74
N PHE A 41 -6.00 -1.63 13.08
CA PHE A 41 -5.55 -0.96 11.86
C PHE A 41 -6.53 -1.17 10.70
N ASP A 42 -7.00 -2.40 10.48
CA ASP A 42 -8.00 -2.69 9.47
C ASP A 42 -9.33 -1.96 9.73
N ALA A 43 -9.78 -1.95 10.99
CA ALA A 43 -11.01 -1.26 11.38
C ALA A 43 -10.88 0.26 11.23
N ALA A 44 -9.78 0.84 11.70
CA ALA A 44 -9.53 2.28 11.61
C ALA A 44 -9.36 2.73 10.16
N CYS A 45 -8.61 1.97 9.35
CA CYS A 45 -8.41 2.29 7.94
C CYS A 45 -9.71 2.19 7.16
N SER A 46 -10.51 1.14 7.33
CA SER A 46 -11.77 0.93 6.56
C SER A 46 -12.90 1.89 6.93
N THR A 47 -12.82 2.52 8.10
CA THR A 47 -13.81 3.51 8.59
C THR A 47 -13.25 4.92 8.68
N TRP A 48 -12.12 5.19 8.03
CA TRP A 48 -11.39 6.45 8.14
C TRP A 48 -12.21 7.67 7.69
N GLY A 49 -12.69 8.45 8.67
CA GLY A 49 -13.56 9.61 8.45
C GLY A 49 -13.03 10.62 7.42
N PRO A 50 -11.75 11.02 7.44
CA PRO A 50 -11.19 11.92 6.44
C PRO A 50 -11.28 11.42 5.00
N ALA A 51 -11.18 10.10 4.77
CA ALA A 51 -11.31 9.53 3.43
C ALA A 51 -12.78 9.49 2.98
N ILE A 52 -13.68 9.12 3.90
CA ILE A 52 -15.13 9.13 3.67
C ILE A 52 -15.62 10.55 3.35
N ALA A 53 -15.14 11.56 4.08
CA ALA A 53 -15.50 12.96 3.86
C ALA A 53 -15.03 13.50 2.50
N GLN A 54 -13.97 12.91 1.93
CA GLN A 54 -13.50 13.20 0.57
C GLN A 54 -14.25 12.43 -0.52
N GLY A 55 -15.21 11.57 -0.14
CA GLY A 55 -15.96 10.73 -1.08
C GLY A 55 -15.13 9.58 -1.66
N LEU A 56 -14.05 9.19 -1.00
CA LEU A 56 -13.21 8.07 -1.43
C LEU A 56 -13.85 6.74 -1.04
N PHE A 57 -13.46 5.67 -1.73
CA PHE A 57 -13.92 4.31 -1.47
C PHE A 57 -12.78 3.49 -0.87
N PHE A 58 -13.08 2.75 0.21
CA PHE A 58 -12.09 1.88 0.81
C PHE A 58 -11.58 0.88 -0.22
N SER A 59 -10.25 0.78 -0.33
CA SER A 59 -9.61 -0.19 -1.22
C SER A 59 -9.08 -1.35 -0.40
N GLU A 60 -8.11 -1.08 0.46
CA GLU A 60 -7.39 -2.13 1.18
C GLU A 60 -6.67 -1.54 2.40
N ALA A 61 -6.58 -2.38 3.43
CA ALA A 61 -5.71 -2.21 4.57
C ALA A 61 -4.86 -3.48 4.67
N PHE A 62 -3.62 -3.33 5.10
CA PHE A 62 -2.70 -4.46 5.20
C PHE A 62 -1.70 -4.22 6.30
N VAL A 63 -1.40 -5.30 7.03
CA VAL A 63 -0.37 -5.36 8.05
C VAL A 63 0.44 -6.64 7.84
N GLU A 64 1.73 -6.50 7.64
CA GLU A 64 2.69 -7.60 7.58
C GLU A 64 3.65 -7.49 8.75
N PRO A 65 3.55 -8.40 9.74
CA PRO A 65 4.48 -8.45 10.86
C PRO A 65 5.90 -8.73 10.35
N GLY A 66 6.91 -8.10 10.93
CA GLY A 66 8.28 -8.44 10.58
C GLY A 66 9.34 -7.55 11.19
N ASP A 67 10.55 -8.09 11.28
CA ASP A 67 11.73 -7.42 11.85
C ASP A 67 12.52 -6.68 10.76
N PHE A 68 11.90 -5.68 10.14
CA PHE A 68 12.46 -5.00 8.98
C PHE A 68 13.70 -4.16 9.33
N GLN A 69 13.93 -3.86 10.61
CA GLN A 69 15.16 -3.24 11.11
C GLN A 69 16.12 -4.19 11.84
N GLY A 70 15.78 -5.47 12.03
CA GLY A 70 16.65 -6.46 12.68
C GLY A 70 16.77 -6.28 14.20
N LYS A 71 15.77 -5.68 14.85
CA LYS A 71 15.71 -5.43 16.29
C LYS A 71 14.69 -6.32 17.00
N HIS A 72 13.42 -6.34 16.58
CA HIS A 72 12.31 -6.99 17.29
C HIS A 72 11.12 -7.33 16.35
N ALA A 73 10.99 -8.61 15.97
CA ALA A 73 9.99 -9.10 15.02
C ALA A 73 8.52 -8.97 15.49
N ASP A 74 8.30 -8.82 16.80
CA ASP A 74 6.98 -8.82 17.43
C ASP A 74 6.38 -7.42 17.60
N ILE A 75 7.18 -6.37 17.38
CA ILE A 75 6.75 -4.97 17.54
C ILE A 75 6.85 -4.15 16.25
N GLU A 76 7.40 -4.71 15.17
CA GLU A 76 7.53 -4.04 13.87
C GLU A 76 6.57 -4.65 12.84
N ALA A 77 6.01 -3.80 11.98
CA ALA A 77 5.16 -4.22 10.86
C ALA A 77 5.32 -3.30 9.65
N LEU A 78 5.18 -3.86 8.45
CA LEU A 78 4.90 -3.12 7.23
C LEU A 78 3.40 -2.91 7.09
N ILE A 79 2.96 -1.65 6.95
CA ILE A 79 1.54 -1.30 6.89
C ILE A 79 1.22 -0.44 5.68
N PHE A 80 -0.01 -0.56 5.16
CA PHE A 80 -0.60 0.46 4.29
C PHE A 80 -2.12 0.57 4.45
N CYS A 81 -2.63 1.77 4.24
CA CYS A 81 -4.06 2.08 4.24
C CYS A 81 -4.42 2.89 2.99
N ASP A 82 -5.08 2.24 2.04
CA ASP A 82 -5.34 2.79 0.72
C ASP A 82 -6.83 2.93 0.42
N TRP A 83 -7.16 4.07 -0.16
CA TRP A 83 -8.49 4.45 -0.61
C TRP A 83 -8.45 4.82 -2.09
N LYS A 84 -9.54 4.58 -2.82
CA LYS A 84 -9.67 4.87 -4.24
C LYS A 84 -10.55 6.07 -4.47
N ASN A 85 -10.07 6.98 -5.32
CA ASN A 85 -10.90 7.97 -5.96
C ASN A 85 -11.52 7.35 -7.21
N VAL A 86 -12.86 7.30 -7.26
CA VAL A 86 -13.58 6.79 -8.42
C VAL A 86 -14.62 7.78 -8.90
N THR A 87 -14.53 8.12 -10.19
CA THR A 87 -15.57 8.82 -10.94
C THR A 87 -16.46 7.84 -11.74
N GLY A 88 -16.31 6.53 -11.51
CA GLY A 88 -16.97 5.44 -12.23
C GLY A 88 -16.77 4.09 -11.51
N PRO A 89 -16.91 2.95 -12.20
CA PRO A 89 -16.65 1.65 -11.59
C PRO A 89 -15.20 1.55 -11.08
N ILE A 90 -15.01 0.89 -9.94
CA ILE A 90 -13.67 0.62 -9.39
C ILE A 90 -12.92 -0.30 -10.36
N THR A 91 -11.78 0.18 -10.87
CA THR A 91 -10.88 -0.60 -11.73
C THR A 91 -9.46 -0.57 -11.18
N SER A 92 -8.55 -1.34 -11.77
CA SER A 92 -7.12 -1.27 -11.45
C SER A 92 -6.45 0.04 -11.84
N GLN A 93 -7.15 0.94 -12.54
CA GLN A 93 -6.65 2.27 -12.93
C GLN A 93 -7.19 3.40 -12.04
N SER A 94 -8.01 3.08 -11.03
CA SER A 94 -8.50 4.08 -10.09
C SER A 94 -7.33 4.69 -9.30
N GLN A 95 -7.33 6.02 -9.16
CA GLN A 95 -6.28 6.72 -8.42
C GLN A 95 -6.33 6.33 -6.95
N ILE A 96 -5.18 5.95 -6.40
CA ILE A 96 -5.00 5.62 -4.98
C ILE A 96 -4.69 6.90 -4.19
N THR A 97 -5.27 6.99 -3.01
CA THR A 97 -4.96 7.96 -1.97
C THR A 97 -4.69 7.20 -0.68
N THR A 98 -3.50 7.40 -0.11
CA THR A 98 -3.02 6.64 1.04
C THR A 98 -3.17 7.47 2.32
N PHE A 99 -3.62 6.83 3.39
CA PHE A 99 -3.78 7.43 4.74
C PHE A 99 -3.00 6.65 5.82
N THR A 100 -2.01 5.86 5.41
CA THR A 100 -1.22 5.01 6.31
C THR A 100 -0.65 5.77 7.50
N VAL A 101 -0.07 6.95 7.26
CA VAL A 101 0.60 7.74 8.30
C VAL A 101 -0.39 8.24 9.32
N GLU A 102 -1.54 8.74 8.87
CA GLU A 102 -2.57 9.31 9.72
C GLU A 102 -3.30 8.24 10.55
N VAL A 103 -3.61 7.08 9.95
CA VAL A 103 -4.22 5.95 10.66
C VAL A 103 -3.25 5.36 11.67
N ALA A 104 -1.98 5.17 11.30
CA ALA A 104 -0.96 4.67 12.22
C ALA A 104 -0.79 5.62 13.42
N ALA A 105 -0.69 6.94 13.17
CA ALA A 105 -0.59 7.94 14.22
C ALA A 105 -1.82 7.96 15.14
N TYR A 106 -3.03 7.77 14.59
CA TYR A 106 -4.26 7.68 15.36
C TYR A 106 -4.27 6.49 16.33
N LEU A 107 -3.68 5.36 15.93
CA LEU A 107 -3.52 4.19 16.78
C LEU A 107 -2.30 4.28 17.70
N GLY A 108 -1.50 5.34 17.61
CA GLY A 108 -0.30 5.52 18.44
C GLY A 108 0.91 4.71 17.96
N ALA A 109 0.87 4.14 16.75
CA ALA A 109 2.03 3.53 16.13
C ALA A 109 3.02 4.62 15.68
N THR A 110 4.32 4.30 15.71
CA THR A 110 5.39 5.24 15.35
C THR A 110 6.23 4.71 14.21
N PRO A 111 6.81 5.55 13.34
CA PRO A 111 7.75 5.08 12.33
C PRO A 111 8.88 4.25 12.98
N ALA A 112 9.22 3.11 12.36
CA ALA A 112 10.34 2.28 12.81
C ALA A 112 11.68 2.95 12.50
#